data_AF-A0A6G3MIB7-F1
#
_entry.id   AF-A0A6G3MIB7-F1
#
_cell.length_a   1.000
_cell.length_b   1.000
_cell.length_c   1.000
_cell.angle_alpha   90.00
_cell.angle_beta   90.00
_cell.angle_gamma   90.00
#
_symmetry.space_group_name_H-M   'P 1'
#
loop_
_entity.id
_entity.type
_entity.pdbx_description
1 polymer ?
#
loop_
_entity_poly.entity_id
_entity_poly.type
_entity_poly.pdbx_seq_one_letter_code
_entity_poly.pdbx_strand_id
1 'polypeptide(L)'
;FLEIINGLANLAIHYSSEVLIWLYNWHRSQIPDDLEKIQSLYYLSQSRDPFLHLRFCEICDASYLLCFKEILASREKPLEKPYIKTNIAMIYKILRERYTILQTSQKKENINYINKIVCSIMDSVASKNLPELEQLFFTEVDLYQSTHIQCMLILTTRNIHVKVFSIDHVEGVFSMLNNCGKRLLKTKDKEVKFAFITTISEILLSFADVAKTELNIPVVKSFVESLNSYSNDLLKKGKYSHISLPLSTALLCCSNRKAFFTNYFSFITN
;
A
#
# COMPACT_ATOMS: atom_id res chain seq x y z
N PHE A 1 -8.20 -23.82 9.05
CA PHE A 1 -7.79 -22.40 9.09
C PHE A 1 -8.62 -21.54 8.13
N LEU A 2 -8.63 -21.83 6.82
CA LEU A 2 -9.49 -21.11 5.85
C LEU A 2 -10.98 -21.11 6.21
N GLU A 3 -11.52 -22.23 6.71
CA GLU A 3 -12.91 -22.30 7.18
C GLU A 3 -13.21 -21.35 8.35
N ILE A 4 -12.23 -21.12 9.24
CA ILE A 4 -12.37 -20.20 10.37
C ILE A 4 -12.37 -18.76 9.86
N ILE A 5 -11.47 -18.43 8.92
CA ILE A 5 -11.42 -17.12 8.28
C ILE A 5 -12.76 -16.83 7.57
N ASN A 6 -13.26 -17.78 6.79
CA ASN A 6 -14.53 -17.65 6.09
C ASN A 6 -15.71 -17.53 7.07
N GLY A 7 -15.69 -18.27 8.17
CA GLY A 7 -16.68 -18.16 9.24
C GLY A 7 -16.68 -16.77 9.88
N LEU A 8 -15.50 -16.22 10.20
CA LEU A 8 -15.37 -14.86 10.75
C LEU A 8 -15.79 -13.79 9.73
N ALA A 9 -15.43 -13.94 8.46
CA ALA A 9 -15.86 -13.04 7.40
C ALA A 9 -17.39 -13.03 7.26
N ASN A 10 -18.03 -14.20 7.26
CA ASN A 10 -19.49 -14.33 7.20
C ASN A 10 -20.16 -13.71 8.44
N LEU A 11 -19.62 -13.92 9.64
CA LEU A 11 -20.12 -13.26 10.85
C LEU A 11 -19.97 -11.74 10.77
N ALA A 12 -18.88 -11.24 10.20
CA ALA A 12 -18.62 -9.83 10.06
C ALA A 12 -19.56 -9.12 9.07
N ILE A 13 -20.31 -9.84 8.24
CA ILE A 13 -21.39 -9.26 7.42
C ILE A 13 -22.46 -8.64 8.32
N HIS A 14 -22.76 -9.28 9.45
CA HIS A 14 -23.81 -8.85 10.39
C HIS A 14 -23.25 -8.17 11.65
N TYR A 15 -22.05 -8.57 12.10
CA TYR A 15 -21.44 -8.16 13.37
C TYR A 15 -20.01 -7.64 13.17
N SER A 16 -19.83 -6.74 12.21
CA SER A 16 -18.49 -6.29 11.82
C SER A 16 -17.70 -5.66 12.97
N SER A 17 -18.39 -4.90 13.83
CA SER A 17 -17.79 -4.13 14.89
C SER A 17 -17.22 -5.06 15.96
N GLU A 18 -18.02 -6.03 16.38
CA GLU A 18 -17.69 -7.04 17.38
C GLU A 18 -16.57 -7.95 16.88
N VAL A 19 -16.66 -8.41 15.61
CA VAL A 19 -15.63 -9.27 15.01
C VAL A 19 -14.30 -8.53 14.88
N LEU A 20 -14.30 -7.26 14.48
CA LEU A 20 -13.06 -6.48 14.36
C LEU A 20 -12.44 -6.15 15.73
N ILE A 21 -13.26 -5.81 16.72
CA ILE A 21 -12.79 -5.60 18.11
C ILE A 21 -12.19 -6.90 18.65
N TRP A 22 -12.89 -8.02 18.47
CA TRP A 22 -12.40 -9.32 18.89
C TRP A 22 -11.09 -9.69 18.19
N LEU A 23 -11.01 -9.51 16.87
CA LEU A 23 -9.82 -9.82 16.08
C LEU A 23 -8.61 -9.00 16.52
N TYR A 24 -8.82 -7.70 16.77
CA TYR A 24 -7.79 -6.80 17.28
C TYR A 24 -7.29 -7.21 18.67
N ASN A 25 -8.22 -7.47 19.59
CA ASN A 25 -7.88 -7.90 20.95
C ASN A 25 -7.21 -9.27 20.98
N TRP A 26 -7.67 -10.20 20.14
CA TRP A 26 -7.05 -11.50 19.95
C TRP A 26 -5.60 -11.32 19.50
N HIS A 27 -5.34 -10.58 18.43
CA HIS A 27 -3.98 -10.37 17.93
C HIS A 27 -3.06 -9.75 19.00
N ARG A 28 -3.51 -8.70 19.70
CA ARG A 28 -2.74 -8.10 20.80
C ARG A 28 -2.47 -9.06 21.96
N SER A 29 -3.40 -9.96 22.27
CA SER A 29 -3.19 -10.96 23.33
C SER A 29 -2.11 -11.98 22.98
N GLN A 30 -1.82 -12.20 21.69
CA GLN A 30 -0.81 -13.16 21.23
C GLN A 30 0.60 -12.56 21.21
N ILE A 31 0.73 -11.23 21.10
CA ILE A 31 2.01 -10.54 20.88
C ILE A 31 2.26 -9.55 22.01
N PRO A 32 3.25 -9.79 22.90
CA PRO A 32 3.63 -8.85 23.95
C PRO A 32 4.10 -7.51 23.37
N ASP A 33 3.75 -6.39 24.01
CA ASP A 33 4.12 -5.04 23.54
C ASP A 33 5.63 -4.73 23.65
N ASP A 34 6.40 -5.48 24.45
CA ASP A 34 7.84 -5.27 24.65
C ASP A 34 8.70 -6.10 23.68
N LEU A 35 9.19 -5.47 22.61
CA LEU A 35 10.21 -6.03 21.71
C LEU A 35 11.49 -6.47 22.44
N GLU A 36 11.88 -5.77 23.51
CA GLU A 36 13.02 -6.15 24.36
C GLU A 36 12.71 -7.40 25.20
N LYS A 37 11.45 -7.63 25.59
CA LYS A 37 11.01 -8.92 26.15
C LYS A 37 11.00 -10.01 25.11
N ILE A 38 10.67 -9.72 23.85
CA ILE A 38 10.74 -10.71 22.76
C ILE A 38 12.20 -11.12 22.52
N GLN A 39 13.15 -10.17 22.52
CA GLN A 39 14.59 -10.46 22.44
C GLN A 39 15.13 -11.16 23.69
N SER A 40 14.70 -10.79 24.90
CA SER A 40 15.17 -11.46 26.13
C SER A 40 14.52 -12.83 26.34
N LEU A 41 13.25 -13.03 25.98
CA LEU A 41 12.62 -14.36 25.89
C LEU A 41 13.28 -15.22 24.81
N TYR A 42 13.79 -14.61 23.73
CA TYR A 42 14.63 -15.27 22.73
C TYR A 42 15.95 -15.78 23.32
N TYR A 43 16.58 -15.02 24.22
CA TYR A 43 17.80 -15.46 24.95
C TYR A 43 17.52 -16.41 26.12
N LEU A 44 16.33 -16.31 26.76
CA LEU A 44 15.95 -17.08 27.96
C LEU A 44 15.19 -18.37 27.64
N SER A 45 14.59 -18.49 26.45
CA SER A 45 13.95 -19.74 26.04
C SER A 45 15.04 -20.78 25.78
N GLN A 46 15.15 -21.78 26.65
CA GLN A 46 16.00 -22.96 26.47
C GLN A 46 15.53 -23.84 25.28
N SER A 47 14.91 -23.25 24.26
CA SER A 47 14.39 -23.93 23.08
C SER A 47 15.52 -24.23 22.10
N ARG A 48 15.45 -25.37 21.41
CA ARG A 48 16.42 -25.74 20.36
C ARG A 48 16.33 -24.87 19.11
N ASP A 49 15.30 -24.02 19.00
CA ASP A 49 15.07 -23.20 17.82
C ASP A 49 14.80 -21.72 18.20
N PRO A 50 15.81 -20.85 18.08
CA PRO A 50 15.71 -19.44 18.48
C PRO A 50 14.68 -18.65 17.66
N PHE A 51 14.17 -19.17 16.53
CA PHE A 51 13.21 -18.47 15.68
C PHE A 51 11.75 -18.91 15.89
N LEU A 52 11.47 -19.79 16.85
CA LEU A 52 10.11 -20.31 17.06
C LEU A 52 9.12 -19.19 17.42
N HIS A 53 9.48 -18.31 18.36
CA HIS A 53 8.59 -17.23 18.78
C HIS A 53 8.37 -16.20 17.66
N LEU A 54 9.40 -15.87 16.89
CA LEU A 54 9.29 -14.96 15.76
C LEU A 54 8.33 -15.50 14.69
N ARG A 55 8.42 -16.80 14.38
CA ARG A 55 7.49 -17.47 13.46
C ARG A 55 6.07 -17.49 13.98
N PHE A 56 5.88 -17.70 15.29
CA PHE A 56 4.56 -17.61 15.90
C PHE A 56 3.96 -16.21 15.74
N CYS A 57 4.75 -15.17 15.96
CA CYS A 57 4.34 -13.78 15.76
C CYS A 57 4.01 -13.49 14.28
N GLU A 58 4.81 -13.98 13.33
CA GLU A 58 4.52 -13.86 11.88
C GLU A 58 3.20 -14.56 11.50
N ILE A 59 2.92 -15.73 12.08
CA ILE A 59 1.66 -16.45 11.86
C ILE A 59 0.49 -15.66 12.44
N CYS A 60 0.63 -15.07 13.62
CA CYS A 60 -0.41 -14.23 14.22
C CYS A 60 -0.69 -12.99 13.38
N ASP A 61 0.35 -12.30 12.91
CA ASP A 61 0.22 -11.15 12.01
C ASP A 61 -0.46 -11.54 10.70
N ALA A 62 0.02 -12.59 10.04
CA ALA A 62 -0.57 -13.06 8.79
C ALA A 62 -2.04 -13.46 8.98
N SER A 63 -2.37 -14.11 10.10
CA SER A 63 -3.75 -14.49 10.43
C SER A 63 -4.64 -13.27 10.61
N TYR A 64 -4.18 -12.27 11.35
CA TYR A 64 -4.90 -11.01 11.53
C TYR A 64 -5.14 -10.31 10.20
N LEU A 65 -4.11 -10.18 9.37
CA LEU A 65 -4.19 -9.52 8.06
C LEU A 65 -5.15 -10.26 7.12
N LEU A 66 -5.07 -11.59 7.06
CA LEU A 66 -5.97 -12.40 6.22
C LEU A 66 -7.43 -12.30 6.68
N CYS A 67 -7.69 -12.41 7.97
CA CYS A 67 -9.04 -12.20 8.52
C CYS A 67 -9.57 -10.81 8.17
N PHE A 68 -8.77 -9.76 8.37
CA PHE A 68 -9.20 -8.40 8.08
C PHE A 68 -9.48 -8.20 6.58
N LYS A 69 -8.63 -8.78 5.72
CA LYS A 69 -8.84 -8.78 4.26
C LYS A 69 -10.18 -9.44 3.88
N GLU A 70 -10.49 -10.61 4.40
CA GLU A 70 -11.75 -11.31 4.07
C GLU A 70 -12.99 -10.59 4.64
N ILE A 71 -12.88 -9.96 5.81
CA ILE A 71 -13.93 -9.08 6.34
C ILE A 71 -14.18 -7.88 5.42
N LEU A 72 -13.11 -7.28 4.88
CA LEU A 72 -13.25 -6.18 3.91
C LEU A 72 -13.85 -6.63 2.59
N ALA A 73 -13.52 -7.84 2.12
CA ALA A 73 -14.00 -8.41 0.86
C ALA A 73 -15.49 -8.78 0.92
N SER A 74 -15.93 -9.38 2.03
CA SER A 74 -17.33 -9.81 2.25
C SER A 74 -18.33 -8.67 2.44
N ARG A 75 -17.87 -7.44 2.68
CA ARG A 75 -18.73 -6.29 2.90
C ARG A 75 -19.05 -5.53 1.63
N GLU A 76 -20.29 -5.10 1.47
CA GLU A 76 -20.65 -4.09 0.45
C GLU A 76 -20.46 -2.66 0.97
N LYS A 77 -20.85 -2.41 2.23
CA LYS A 77 -20.84 -1.07 2.83
C LYS A 77 -19.47 -0.67 3.37
N PRO A 78 -19.09 0.62 3.27
CA PRO A 78 -17.89 1.18 3.91
C PRO A 78 -17.83 0.85 5.40
N LEU A 79 -16.62 0.65 5.91
CA LEU A 79 -16.38 0.49 7.35
C LEU A 79 -16.52 1.84 8.05
N GLU A 80 -16.90 1.81 9.33
CA GLU A 80 -16.91 3.03 10.14
C GLU A 80 -15.47 3.47 10.42
N LYS A 81 -15.27 4.80 10.41
CA LYS A 81 -13.99 5.48 10.62
C LYS A 81 -13.14 4.92 11.78
N PRO A 82 -13.67 4.69 13.01
CA PRO A 82 -12.85 4.21 14.12
C PRO A 82 -12.22 2.84 13.85
N TYR A 83 -12.94 1.92 13.20
CA TYR A 83 -12.41 0.60 12.89
C TYR A 83 -11.32 0.66 11.82
N ILE A 84 -11.48 1.51 10.81
CA ILE A 84 -10.46 1.71 9.78
C ILE A 84 -9.18 2.25 10.40
N LYS A 85 -9.31 3.31 11.21
CA LYS A 85 -8.18 3.93 11.90
C LYS A 85 -7.43 2.91 12.76
N THR A 86 -8.13 2.17 13.60
CA THR A 86 -7.52 1.19 14.52
C THR A 86 -6.84 0.06 13.74
N ASN A 87 -7.49 -0.50 12.73
CA ASN A 87 -6.94 -1.62 11.97
C ASN A 87 -5.76 -1.20 11.08
N ILE A 88 -5.81 -0.03 10.42
CA ILE A 88 -4.70 0.49 9.61
C ILE A 88 -3.49 0.84 10.48
N ALA A 89 -3.69 1.48 11.64
CA ALA A 89 -2.62 1.74 12.59
C ALA A 89 -1.95 0.43 13.04
N MET A 90 -2.73 -0.64 13.24
CA MET A 90 -2.21 -1.95 13.58
C MET A 90 -1.37 -2.57 12.44
N ILE A 91 -1.84 -2.46 11.19
CA ILE A 91 -1.08 -2.91 10.01
C ILE A 91 0.27 -2.20 9.94
N TYR A 92 0.28 -0.89 10.14
CA TYR A 92 1.52 -0.13 10.16
C TYR A 92 2.41 -0.45 11.36
N LYS A 93 1.85 -0.83 12.53
CA LYS A 93 2.64 -1.37 13.65
C LYS A 93 3.32 -2.69 13.25
N ILE A 94 2.55 -3.64 12.70
CA ILE A 94 3.05 -4.95 12.23
C ILE A 94 4.20 -4.76 11.24
N LEU A 95 4.01 -3.91 10.22
CA LEU A 95 5.04 -3.67 9.21
C LEU A 95 6.33 -3.12 9.82
N ARG A 96 6.23 -2.18 10.76
CA ARG A 96 7.42 -1.59 11.42
C ARG A 96 8.19 -2.63 12.22
N GLU A 97 7.50 -3.39 13.04
CA GLU A 97 8.13 -4.39 13.92
C GLU A 97 8.75 -5.54 13.12
N ARG A 98 8.12 -5.99 12.04
CA ARG A 98 8.65 -7.09 11.22
C ARG A 98 9.76 -6.65 10.30
N TYR A 99 9.71 -5.44 9.76
CA TYR A 99 10.76 -4.97 8.87
C TYR A 99 12.09 -4.73 9.59
N THR A 100 12.08 -4.33 10.86
CA THR A 100 13.29 -4.13 11.66
C THR A 100 13.99 -5.45 12.03
N ILE A 101 13.23 -6.55 12.16
CA ILE A 101 13.73 -7.85 12.67
C ILE A 101 14.24 -8.79 11.55
N LEU A 102 13.86 -8.57 10.28
CA LEU A 102 13.86 -9.62 9.26
C LEU A 102 14.86 -9.48 8.08
N GLN A 103 16.01 -8.79 8.24
CA GLN A 103 16.96 -8.55 7.13
C GLN A 103 17.78 -9.78 6.62
N THR A 104 17.32 -11.03 6.75
CA THR A 104 17.98 -12.22 6.15
C THR A 104 17.21 -12.79 4.95
N SER A 105 17.89 -13.52 4.06
CA SER A 105 17.39 -13.92 2.73
C SER A 105 16.11 -14.75 2.74
N GLN A 106 15.98 -15.75 3.63
CA GLN A 106 14.78 -16.58 3.76
C GLN A 106 13.56 -15.80 4.29
N LYS A 107 13.78 -14.64 4.91
CA LYS A 107 12.75 -13.78 5.50
C LYS A 107 12.19 -12.75 4.51
N LYS A 108 12.89 -12.54 3.37
CA LYS A 108 12.40 -11.65 2.30
C LYS A 108 11.11 -12.16 1.66
N GLU A 109 10.95 -13.47 1.51
CA GLU A 109 9.71 -14.05 0.94
C GLU A 109 8.51 -13.83 1.85
N ASN A 110 8.67 -14.02 3.17
CA ASN A 110 7.62 -13.78 4.16
C ASN A 110 7.20 -12.30 4.17
N ILE A 111 8.17 -11.37 4.17
CA ILE A 111 7.89 -9.94 4.10
C ILE A 111 7.17 -9.59 2.79
N ASN A 112 7.58 -10.18 1.67
CA ASN A 112 6.91 -9.96 0.39
C ASN A 112 5.47 -10.49 0.41
N TYR A 113 5.21 -11.62 1.07
CA TYR A 113 3.86 -12.16 1.23
C TYR A 113 2.99 -11.27 2.12
N ILE A 114 3.50 -10.83 3.27
CA ILE A 114 2.81 -9.86 4.14
C ILE A 114 2.50 -8.57 3.37
N ASN A 115 3.49 -8.02 2.64
CA ASN A 115 3.30 -6.82 1.83
C ASN A 115 2.21 -7.01 0.78
N LYS A 116 2.13 -8.18 0.12
CA LYS A 116 1.05 -8.48 -0.84
C LYS A 116 -0.33 -8.47 -0.18
N ILE A 117 -0.46 -9.06 1.02
CA ILE A 117 -1.73 -9.03 1.77
C ILE A 117 -2.08 -7.59 2.16
N VAL A 118 -1.11 -6.84 2.69
CA VAL A 118 -1.33 -5.44 3.08
C VAL A 118 -1.76 -4.59 1.88
N CYS A 119 -1.10 -4.72 0.73
CA CYS A 119 -1.49 -3.99 -0.48
C CYS A 119 -2.94 -4.33 -0.90
N SER A 120 -3.35 -5.59 -0.80
CA SER A 120 -4.73 -6.02 -1.07
C SER A 120 -5.74 -5.47 -0.06
N ILE A 121 -5.35 -5.33 1.22
CA ILE A 121 -6.16 -4.65 2.25
C ILE A 121 -6.30 -3.16 1.90
N MET A 122 -5.20 -2.48 1.60
CA MET A 122 -5.23 -1.04 1.26
C MET A 122 -6.09 -0.76 0.04
N ASP A 123 -6.02 -1.61 -0.99
CA ASP A 123 -6.92 -1.55 -2.15
C ASP A 123 -8.39 -1.72 -1.77
N SER A 124 -8.69 -2.73 -0.94
CA SER A 124 -10.06 -2.96 -0.45
C SER A 124 -10.60 -1.77 0.34
N VAL A 125 -9.77 -1.14 1.19
CA VAL A 125 -10.13 0.09 1.90
C VAL A 125 -10.30 1.26 0.93
N ALA A 126 -9.35 1.47 0.00
CA ALA A 126 -9.42 2.52 -1.02
C ALA A 126 -10.69 2.43 -1.86
N SER A 127 -11.21 1.22 -2.06
CA SER A 127 -12.43 0.99 -2.84
C SER A 127 -13.71 1.53 -2.19
N LYS A 128 -13.72 1.75 -0.87
CA LYS A 128 -14.93 2.07 -0.07
C LYS A 128 -14.74 3.24 0.90
N ASN A 129 -13.51 3.52 1.32
CA ASN A 129 -13.13 4.43 2.41
C ASN A 129 -11.85 5.20 2.06
N LEU A 130 -11.77 5.68 0.82
CA LEU A 130 -10.60 6.37 0.31
C LEU A 130 -10.21 7.62 1.12
N PRO A 131 -11.15 8.49 1.55
CA PRO A 131 -10.78 9.69 2.31
C PRO A 131 -10.12 9.35 3.65
N GLU A 132 -10.62 8.31 4.34
CA GLU A 132 -10.02 7.85 5.59
C GLU A 132 -8.64 7.24 5.37
N LEU A 133 -8.48 6.43 4.31
CA LEU A 133 -7.20 5.84 3.95
C LEU A 133 -6.17 6.93 3.63
N GLU A 134 -6.53 7.91 2.79
CA GLU A 134 -5.64 9.01 2.39
C GLU A 134 -5.16 9.80 3.62
N GLN A 135 -6.07 10.14 4.52
CA GLN A 135 -5.72 10.87 5.75
C GLN A 135 -4.73 10.08 6.62
N LEU A 136 -4.98 8.79 6.84
CA LEU A 136 -4.14 7.94 7.67
C LEU A 136 -2.79 7.67 7.01
N PHE A 137 -2.78 7.40 5.70
CA PHE A 137 -1.60 7.15 4.91
C PHE A 137 -0.61 8.31 5.02
N PHE A 138 -1.05 9.53 4.74
CA PHE A 138 -0.16 10.68 4.80
C PHE A 138 0.26 11.03 6.21
N THR A 139 -0.63 10.88 7.19
CA THR A 139 -0.27 11.07 8.60
C THR A 139 0.86 10.12 8.99
N GLU A 140 0.75 8.83 8.67
CA GLU A 140 1.75 7.83 9.05
C GLU A 140 3.06 7.98 8.27
N VAL A 141 3.02 8.31 6.98
CA VAL A 141 4.25 8.60 6.22
C VAL A 141 4.99 9.83 6.77
N ASP A 142 4.26 10.87 7.17
CA ASP A 142 4.83 12.12 7.68
C ASP A 142 5.33 11.97 9.15
N LEU A 143 4.81 10.99 9.92
CA LEU A 143 5.21 10.74 11.31
C LEU A 143 6.64 10.15 11.46
N TYR A 144 7.11 9.34 10.50
CA TYR A 144 8.40 8.67 10.63
C TYR A 144 9.49 9.36 9.83
N GLN A 145 10.67 9.54 10.43
CA GLN A 145 11.84 10.11 9.76
C GLN A 145 12.75 9.06 9.09
N SER A 146 12.58 7.77 9.42
CA SER A 146 13.38 6.71 8.82
C SER A 146 12.98 6.47 7.37
N THR A 147 13.90 6.76 6.44
CA THR A 147 13.75 6.55 4.98
C THR A 147 13.16 5.18 4.65
N HIS A 148 13.71 4.12 5.22
CA HIS A 148 13.27 2.75 4.91
C HIS A 148 11.83 2.47 5.37
N ILE A 149 11.43 2.99 6.53
CA ILE A 149 10.05 2.85 7.03
C ILE A 149 9.09 3.64 6.14
N GLN A 150 9.44 4.88 5.78
CA GLN A 150 8.65 5.70 4.86
C GLN A 150 8.44 5.00 3.51
N CYS A 151 9.52 4.49 2.90
CA CYS A 151 9.46 3.77 1.63
C CYS A 151 8.49 2.57 1.70
N MET A 152 8.60 1.77 2.77
CA MET A 152 7.71 0.63 2.96
C MET A 152 6.25 1.06 3.09
N LEU A 153 5.96 2.08 3.90
CA LEU A 153 4.60 2.60 4.07
C LEU A 153 4.03 3.13 2.74
N ILE A 154 4.81 3.90 1.99
CA ILE A 154 4.43 4.40 0.66
C ILE A 154 4.02 3.24 -0.26
N LEU A 155 4.86 2.21 -0.34
CA LEU A 155 4.64 1.04 -1.19
C LEU A 155 3.43 0.20 -0.78
N THR A 156 2.83 0.39 0.41
CA THR A 156 1.61 -0.35 0.79
C THR A 156 0.38 0.04 -0.04
N THR A 157 0.41 1.19 -0.72
CA THR A 157 -0.74 1.72 -1.48
C THR A 157 -0.63 1.50 -2.99
N ARG A 158 0.44 0.87 -3.47
CA ARG A 158 0.77 0.76 -4.91
C ARG A 158 -0.20 -0.09 -5.75
N ASN A 159 -0.97 -0.98 -5.12
CA ASN A 159 -1.92 -1.87 -5.80
C ASN A 159 -3.38 -1.36 -5.73
N ILE A 160 -3.62 -0.07 -5.49
CA ILE A 160 -4.98 0.48 -5.49
C ILE A 160 -5.54 0.45 -6.92
N HIS A 161 -6.66 -0.25 -7.11
CA HIS A 161 -7.39 -0.32 -8.37
C HIS A 161 -8.41 0.80 -8.50
N VAL A 162 -8.39 1.48 -9.63
CA VAL A 162 -9.33 2.56 -9.94
C VAL A 162 -10.61 1.98 -10.52
N LYS A 163 -11.76 2.30 -9.93
CA LYS A 163 -13.08 1.92 -10.47
C LYS A 163 -13.45 2.87 -11.60
N VAL A 164 -13.03 2.52 -12.81
CA VAL A 164 -13.15 3.33 -14.03
C VAL A 164 -14.60 3.79 -14.34
N PHE A 165 -15.60 3.04 -13.87
CA PHE A 165 -17.03 3.34 -14.05
C PHE A 165 -17.61 4.27 -12.97
N SER A 166 -16.83 4.65 -11.95
CA SER A 166 -17.23 5.57 -10.88
C SER A 166 -16.37 6.83 -10.94
N ILE A 167 -16.95 7.92 -11.44
CA ILE A 167 -16.25 9.20 -11.58
C ILE A 167 -15.74 9.67 -10.21
N ASP A 168 -16.58 9.59 -9.18
CA ASP A 168 -16.20 9.97 -7.81
C ASP A 168 -14.99 9.17 -7.29
N HIS A 169 -14.90 7.87 -7.61
CA HIS A 169 -13.77 7.04 -7.23
C HIS A 169 -12.50 7.41 -8.01
N VAL A 170 -12.62 7.67 -9.31
CA VAL A 170 -11.51 8.18 -10.13
C VAL A 170 -11.00 9.51 -9.57
N GLU A 171 -11.88 10.48 -9.32
CA GLU A 171 -11.51 11.78 -8.77
C GLU A 171 -10.85 11.65 -7.39
N GLY A 172 -11.37 10.80 -6.52
CA GLY A 172 -10.78 10.50 -5.23
C GLY A 172 -9.37 9.93 -5.37
N VAL A 173 -9.15 8.91 -6.21
CA VAL A 173 -7.82 8.29 -6.37
C VAL A 173 -6.84 9.29 -6.98
N PHE A 174 -7.26 10.08 -7.98
CA PHE A 174 -6.41 11.09 -8.58
C PHE A 174 -6.13 12.28 -7.66
N SER A 175 -7.02 12.61 -6.72
CA SER A 175 -6.74 13.54 -5.63
C SER A 175 -5.59 13.02 -4.75
N MET A 176 -5.66 11.76 -4.33
CA MET A 176 -4.61 11.11 -3.55
C MET A 176 -3.28 11.07 -4.34
N LEU A 177 -3.31 10.67 -5.61
CA LEU A 177 -2.14 10.65 -6.49
C LEU A 177 -1.53 12.05 -6.66
N ASN A 178 -2.34 13.10 -6.78
CA ASN A 178 -1.85 14.47 -6.84
C ASN A 178 -1.11 14.88 -5.55
N ASN A 179 -1.62 14.45 -4.40
CA ASN A 179 -0.92 14.65 -3.12
C ASN A 179 0.39 13.84 -3.03
N CYS A 180 0.41 12.62 -3.58
CA CYS A 180 1.65 11.85 -3.76
C CYS A 180 2.64 12.57 -4.70
N GLY A 181 2.18 13.11 -5.83
CA GLY A 181 3.00 13.85 -6.78
C GLY A 181 3.61 15.12 -6.17
N LYS A 182 2.82 15.89 -5.41
CA LYS A 182 3.33 17.06 -4.67
C LYS A 182 4.41 16.67 -3.64
N ARG A 183 4.22 15.56 -2.91
CA ARG A 183 5.23 15.05 -1.97
C ARG A 183 6.48 14.57 -2.71
N LEU A 184 6.34 13.78 -3.76
CA LEU A 184 7.42 13.32 -4.64
C LEU A 184 8.33 14.48 -5.08
N LEU A 185 7.75 15.59 -5.55
CA LEU A 185 8.52 16.74 -6.03
C LEU A 185 9.26 17.48 -4.89
N LYS A 186 8.67 17.52 -3.68
CA LYS A 186 9.27 18.16 -2.50
C LYS A 186 10.33 17.30 -1.81
N THR A 187 10.21 15.98 -1.87
CA THR A 187 11.10 15.04 -1.18
C THR A 187 12.54 15.16 -1.69
N LYS A 188 13.51 15.25 -0.78
CA LYS A 188 14.94 15.25 -1.13
C LYS A 188 15.52 13.85 -1.17
N ASP A 189 15.07 12.97 -0.29
CA ASP A 189 15.51 11.58 -0.21
C ASP A 189 15.17 10.81 -1.50
N LYS A 190 16.19 10.18 -2.07
CA LYS A 190 16.08 9.48 -3.35
C LYS A 190 15.27 8.19 -3.24
N GLU A 191 15.41 7.43 -2.16
CA GLU A 191 14.67 6.18 -1.97
C GLU A 191 13.19 6.46 -1.79
N VAL A 192 12.86 7.50 -1.00
CA VAL A 192 11.46 7.92 -0.80
C VAL A 192 10.85 8.41 -2.12
N LYS A 193 11.60 9.16 -2.94
CA LYS A 193 11.16 9.53 -4.30
C LYS A 193 10.85 8.29 -5.14
N PHE A 194 11.72 7.29 -5.10
CA PHE A 194 11.53 6.05 -5.84
C PHE A 194 10.29 5.29 -5.38
N ALA A 195 10.03 5.21 -4.07
CA ALA A 195 8.81 4.59 -3.55
C ALA A 195 7.55 5.29 -4.06
N PHE A 196 7.53 6.63 -4.10
CA PHE A 196 6.41 7.38 -4.68
C PHE A 196 6.26 7.14 -6.18
N ILE A 197 7.36 7.15 -6.94
CA ILE A 197 7.33 6.87 -8.37
C ILE A 197 6.76 5.48 -8.65
N THR A 198 7.25 4.45 -7.95
CA THR A 198 6.74 3.08 -8.07
C THR A 198 5.25 3.02 -7.78
N THR A 199 4.81 3.62 -6.67
CA THR A 199 3.40 3.63 -6.26
C THR A 199 2.50 4.30 -7.29
N ILE A 200 2.90 5.49 -7.78
CA ILE A 200 2.16 6.22 -8.81
C ILE A 200 2.11 5.41 -10.11
N SER A 201 3.24 4.84 -10.53
CA SER A 201 3.35 4.09 -11.79
C SER A 201 2.46 2.86 -11.78
N GLU A 202 2.45 2.09 -10.70
CA GLU A 202 1.64 0.87 -10.58
C GLU A 202 0.14 1.17 -10.60
N ILE A 203 -0.32 2.20 -9.87
CA ILE A 203 -1.74 2.61 -9.88
C ILE A 203 -2.16 3.07 -11.28
N LEU A 204 -1.35 3.90 -11.94
CA LEU A 204 -1.65 4.40 -13.29
C LEU A 204 -1.64 3.28 -14.35
N LEU A 205 -0.70 2.32 -14.27
CA LEU A 205 -0.68 1.18 -15.19
C LEU A 205 -1.92 0.30 -15.01
N SER A 206 -2.33 0.04 -13.76
CA SER A 206 -3.57 -0.67 -13.47
C SER A 206 -4.79 0.06 -14.01
N PHE A 207 -4.84 1.39 -13.86
CA PHE A 207 -5.91 2.21 -14.43
C PHE A 207 -5.93 2.15 -15.96
N ALA A 208 -4.77 2.27 -16.61
CA ALA A 208 -4.65 2.21 -18.07
C ALA A 208 -5.08 0.85 -18.66
N ASP A 209 -4.80 -0.25 -17.96
CA ASP A 209 -5.20 -1.61 -18.38
C ASP A 209 -6.73 -1.76 -18.47
N VAL A 210 -7.46 -1.12 -17.55
CA VAL A 210 -8.93 -1.21 -17.49
C VAL A 210 -9.61 -0.10 -18.31
N ALA A 211 -8.94 1.03 -18.53
CA ALA A 211 -9.42 2.15 -19.35
C ALA A 211 -9.38 1.80 -20.85
N LYS A 212 -10.29 0.94 -21.30
CA LYS A 212 -10.44 0.49 -22.71
C LYS A 212 -10.81 1.61 -23.70
N THR A 213 -11.14 2.79 -23.19
CA THR A 213 -11.51 3.98 -23.98
C THR A 213 -10.84 5.20 -23.38
N GLU A 214 -10.52 6.20 -24.23
CA GLU A 214 -9.97 7.48 -23.80
C GLU A 214 -10.93 8.17 -22.81
N LEU A 215 -10.55 8.16 -21.53
CA LEU A 215 -11.26 8.87 -20.50
C LEU A 215 -10.83 10.34 -20.50
N ASN A 216 -11.68 11.20 -21.07
CA ASN A 216 -11.49 12.65 -21.07
C ASN A 216 -11.83 13.28 -19.71
N ILE A 217 -11.27 12.73 -18.62
CA ILE A 217 -11.53 13.19 -17.26
C ILE A 217 -10.51 14.30 -16.91
N PRO A 218 -10.95 15.52 -16.56
CA PRO A 218 -10.06 16.65 -16.33
C PRO A 218 -8.99 16.42 -15.26
N VAL A 219 -9.33 15.72 -14.17
CA VAL A 219 -8.39 15.44 -13.08
C VAL A 219 -7.23 14.53 -13.52
N VAL A 220 -7.52 13.57 -14.40
CA VAL A 220 -6.51 12.65 -14.96
C VAL A 220 -5.55 13.43 -15.84
N LYS A 221 -6.10 14.27 -16.73
CA LYS A 221 -5.31 15.13 -17.61
C LYS A 221 -4.40 16.07 -16.81
N SER A 222 -4.95 16.76 -15.81
CA SER A 222 -4.20 17.68 -14.97
C SER A 222 -3.06 16.97 -14.21
N PHE A 223 -3.34 15.78 -13.68
CA PHE A 223 -2.33 14.99 -12.99
C PHE A 223 -1.18 14.57 -13.92
N VAL A 224 -1.51 14.04 -15.11
CA VAL A 224 -0.51 13.62 -16.10
C VAL A 224 0.37 14.82 -16.50
N GLU A 225 -0.24 15.96 -16.81
CA GLU A 225 0.48 17.19 -17.16
C GLU A 225 1.43 17.65 -16.03
N SER A 226 1.02 17.50 -14.77
CA SER A 226 1.81 17.92 -13.60
C SER A 226 3.12 17.13 -13.41
N LEU A 227 3.18 15.88 -13.89
CA LEU A 227 4.35 14.99 -13.71
C LEU A 227 5.14 14.77 -15.01
N ASN A 228 4.60 15.10 -16.17
CA ASN A 228 5.25 14.87 -17.47
C ASN A 228 6.67 15.47 -17.56
N SER A 229 6.85 16.73 -17.16
CA SER A 229 8.19 17.37 -17.19
C SER A 229 9.19 16.62 -16.30
N TYR A 230 8.77 16.28 -15.08
CA TYR A 230 9.60 15.55 -14.13
C TYR A 230 9.99 14.16 -14.65
N SER A 231 9.03 13.46 -15.26
CA SER A 231 9.26 12.14 -15.84
C SER A 231 10.26 12.17 -16.99
N ASN A 232 10.12 13.14 -17.90
CA ASN A 232 11.04 13.33 -19.02
C ASN A 232 12.48 13.65 -18.58
N ASP A 233 12.64 14.48 -17.55
CA ASP A 233 13.96 14.77 -16.99
C ASP A 233 14.58 13.58 -16.26
N LEU A 234 13.75 12.69 -15.72
CA LEU A 234 14.21 11.45 -15.09
C LEU A 234 14.58 10.38 -16.12
N LEU A 235 13.85 10.28 -17.24
CA LEU A 235 14.19 9.36 -18.35
C LEU A 235 15.59 9.62 -18.91
N LYS A 236 15.93 10.89 -19.15
CA LYS A 236 17.26 11.30 -19.63
C LYS A 236 18.41 10.85 -18.72
N LYS A 237 18.12 10.53 -17.45
CA LYS A 237 19.09 10.01 -16.49
C LYS A 237 19.09 8.50 -16.57
N GLY A 238 19.77 7.93 -17.56
CA GLY A 238 19.80 6.48 -17.85
C GLY A 238 20.10 5.56 -16.66
N LYS A 239 20.81 6.04 -15.62
CA LYS A 239 21.03 5.31 -14.35
C LYS A 239 19.72 4.94 -13.62
N TYR A 240 18.62 5.63 -13.90
CA TYR A 240 17.31 5.44 -13.26
C TYR A 240 16.25 4.88 -14.20
N SER A 241 16.65 4.33 -15.35
CA SER A 241 15.75 3.77 -16.37
C SER A 241 14.73 2.78 -15.80
N HIS A 242 15.16 1.88 -14.90
CA HIS A 242 14.28 0.89 -14.26
C HIS A 242 13.09 1.50 -13.47
N ILE A 243 13.18 2.77 -13.05
CA ILE A 243 12.12 3.48 -12.31
C ILE A 243 11.44 4.53 -13.19
N SER A 244 12.20 5.21 -14.06
CA SER A 244 11.66 6.25 -14.94
C SER A 244 10.85 5.70 -16.11
N LEU A 245 11.17 4.51 -16.62
CA LEU A 245 10.44 3.87 -17.70
C LEU A 245 9.00 3.50 -17.27
N PRO A 246 8.75 2.82 -16.14
CA PRO A 246 7.39 2.57 -15.67
C PRO A 246 6.56 3.85 -15.52
N LEU A 247 7.13 4.90 -14.91
CA LEU A 247 6.41 6.17 -14.71
C LEU A 247 6.03 6.81 -16.03
N SER A 248 6.99 6.91 -16.96
CA SER A 248 6.76 7.58 -18.24
C SER A 248 5.80 6.78 -19.11
N THR A 249 5.90 5.45 -19.09
CA THR A 249 4.95 4.56 -19.75
C THR A 249 3.54 4.78 -19.20
N ALA A 250 3.40 4.82 -17.87
CA ALA A 250 2.11 4.99 -17.22
C ALA A 250 1.47 6.36 -17.54
N LEU A 251 2.27 7.44 -17.51
CA LEU A 251 1.82 8.79 -17.88
C LEU A 251 1.43 8.89 -19.35
N LEU A 252 2.18 8.25 -20.26
CA LEU A 252 1.82 8.17 -21.67
C LEU A 252 0.50 7.41 -21.86
N CYS A 253 0.35 6.23 -21.25
CA CYS A 253 -0.86 5.43 -21.36
C CYS A 253 -2.11 6.16 -20.83
N CYS A 254 -1.96 7.01 -19.83
CA CYS A 254 -3.05 7.81 -19.27
C CYS A 254 -3.24 9.17 -19.99
N SER A 255 -2.40 9.50 -20.96
CA SER A 255 -2.50 10.76 -21.71
C SER A 255 -3.62 10.73 -22.74
N ASN A 256 -4.21 11.90 -23.01
CA ASN A 256 -5.07 12.05 -24.19
C ASN A 256 -4.24 11.90 -25.49
N ARG A 257 -4.93 11.66 -26.60
CA ARG A 257 -4.29 11.41 -27.90
C ARG A 257 -3.25 12.47 -28.30
N LYS A 258 -3.56 13.75 -28.11
CA LYS A 258 -2.64 14.85 -28.47
C LYS A 258 -1.39 14.81 -27.61
N ALA A 259 -1.55 14.73 -26.30
CA ALA A 259 -0.44 14.67 -25.34
C ALA A 259 0.40 13.41 -25.52
N PHE A 260 -0.21 12.27 -25.87
CA PHE A 260 0.48 11.03 -26.19
C PHE A 260 1.48 11.25 -27.34
N PHE A 261 1.01 11.71 -28.51
CA PHE A 261 1.89 11.89 -29.67
C PHE A 261 2.98 12.95 -29.45
N THR A 262 2.68 14.02 -28.73
CA THR A 262 3.67 15.04 -28.37
C THR A 262 4.81 14.49 -27.53
N ASN A 263 4.52 13.58 -26.58
CA ASN A 263 5.52 13.05 -25.66
C ASN A 263 6.14 11.72 -26.13
N TYR A 264 5.49 10.99 -27.04
CA TYR A 264 5.91 9.66 -27.50
C TYR A 264 7.32 9.67 -28.09
N PHE A 265 7.64 10.64 -28.94
CA PHE A 265 8.98 10.74 -29.54
C PHE A 265 10.07 10.92 -28.49
N SER A 266 9.85 11.81 -27.51
CA SER A 266 10.79 12.01 -26.40
C SER A 266 10.97 10.73 -25.57
N PHE A 267 9.93 9.91 -25.44
CA PHE A 267 10.00 8.66 -24.68
C PHE A 267 10.84 7.59 -25.39
N ILE A 268 10.69 7.41 -26.71
CA ILE A 268 11.43 6.38 -27.45
C ILE A 268 12.89 6.74 -27.71
N THR A 269 13.26 8.03 -27.64
CA THR A 269 14.62 8.50 -27.93
C THR A 269 15.54 8.58 -26.71
N ASN A 270 15.01 8.42 -25.49
CA ASN A 270 15.76 8.52 -24.23
C ASN A 270 15.78 7.17 -23.50
#